data_AF-A0A4V1A472-F1
#
_entry.id   AF-A0A4V1A472-F1
#
_cell.length_a   1.000
_cell.length_b   1.000
_cell.length_c   1.000
_cell.angle_alpha   90.00
_cell.angle_beta   90.00
_cell.angle_gamma   90.00
#
_symmetry.space_group_name_H-M   'P 1'
#
loop_
_entity.id
_entity.type
_entity.pdbx_description
1 polymer ?
#
loop_
_entity_poly.entity_id
_entity_poly.type
_entity_poly.pdbx_seq_one_letter_code
_entity_poly.pdbx_strand_id
1 'polypeptide(L)'
;MGKTPDDGAITAGEVRAALEAVLSSVTFARADRARALLTYLVETEQNGEASRLKGFTIAQDVFGKDDDFDPAMDAVVRVQAGRLREHLSTFYAGEGQNQPIEISVPKGTYVPSYRRRSGADGETVPTMAGADGAGASRIVDFGNSAASFRLDSDMAAAPLAATRKLAKTEGSSAQETLLSPFIVRNVKRFWLALAIIVLLLTVILFLVWQR
;
A
#
# COMPACT_ATOMS: atom_id res chain seq x y z
N MET A 1 -9.63 -23.77 -31.94
CA MET A 1 -9.58 -22.33 -31.62
C MET A 1 -8.18 -22.00 -31.13
N GLY A 2 -7.45 -21.15 -31.85
CA GLY A 2 -6.25 -20.51 -31.29
C GLY A 2 -6.68 -19.41 -30.33
N LYS A 3 -6.05 -19.33 -29.16
CA LYS A 3 -6.15 -18.15 -28.29
C LYS A 3 -5.25 -17.09 -28.94
N THR A 4 -5.83 -15.99 -29.44
CA THR A 4 -5.05 -14.89 -30.01
C THR A 4 -4.04 -14.36 -28.99
N PRO A 5 -2.87 -13.86 -29.43
CA PRO A 5 -1.99 -13.07 -28.59
C PRO A 5 -2.77 -11.92 -27.93
N ASP A 6 -2.40 -11.61 -26.69
CA ASP A 6 -3.01 -10.52 -25.94
C ASP A 6 -2.28 -9.21 -26.27
N ASP A 7 -2.57 -8.66 -27.44
CA ASP A 7 -1.89 -7.48 -28.02
C ASP A 7 -2.17 -6.16 -27.26
N GLY A 8 -2.67 -6.19 -26.02
CA GLY A 8 -2.91 -4.98 -25.24
C GLY A 8 -3.51 -5.08 -23.84
N ALA A 9 -4.13 -6.19 -23.40
CA ALA A 9 -4.63 -6.29 -22.03
C ALA A 9 -3.50 -6.65 -21.04
N ILE A 10 -3.71 -6.33 -19.76
CA ILE A 10 -2.71 -6.51 -18.69
C ILE A 10 -2.93 -7.87 -18.05
N THR A 11 -1.91 -8.72 -18.06
CA THR A 11 -2.03 -10.08 -17.55
C THR A 11 -2.01 -10.12 -16.02
N ALA A 12 -2.68 -11.12 -15.44
CA ALA A 12 -2.63 -11.42 -14.01
C ALA A 12 -1.19 -11.70 -13.49
N GLY A 13 -0.24 -12.03 -14.39
CA GLY A 13 1.18 -12.13 -14.07
C GLY A 13 1.82 -10.76 -13.82
N GLU A 14 1.63 -9.83 -14.76
CA GLU A 14 2.12 -8.44 -14.65
C GLU A 14 1.51 -7.71 -13.45
N VAL A 15 0.20 -7.89 -13.18
CA VAL A 15 -0.46 -7.30 -11.99
C VAL A 15 0.19 -7.80 -10.69
N ARG A 16 0.50 -9.09 -10.59
CA ARG A 16 1.13 -9.68 -9.40
C ARG A 16 2.58 -9.22 -9.23
N ALA A 17 3.35 -9.11 -10.30
CA ALA A 17 4.70 -8.56 -10.28
C ALA A 17 4.71 -7.09 -9.83
N ALA A 18 3.76 -6.29 -10.33
CA ALA A 18 3.60 -4.90 -9.92
C ALA A 18 3.17 -4.77 -8.45
N LEU A 19 2.28 -5.64 -7.98
CA LEU A 19 1.89 -5.71 -6.56
C LEU A 19 3.10 -6.04 -5.68
N GLU A 20 3.91 -7.04 -6.06
CA GLU A 20 5.12 -7.42 -5.33
C GLU A 20 6.15 -6.29 -5.26
N ALA A 21 6.36 -5.56 -6.36
CA ALA A 21 7.22 -4.38 -6.41
C ALA A 21 6.70 -3.23 -5.49
N VAL A 22 5.39 -2.98 -5.46
CA VAL A 22 4.80 -2.00 -4.55
C VAL A 22 4.99 -2.45 -3.08
N LEU A 23 4.69 -3.72 -2.78
CA LEU A 23 4.73 -4.27 -1.41
C LEU A 23 6.14 -4.44 -0.83
N SER A 24 7.18 -4.43 -1.66
CA SER A 24 8.59 -4.51 -1.27
C SER A 24 9.29 -3.14 -1.17
N SER A 25 8.66 -2.07 -1.67
CA SER A 25 9.19 -0.71 -1.64
C SER A 25 9.41 -0.15 -0.22
N VAL A 26 10.36 0.77 -0.08
CA VAL A 26 10.62 1.52 1.15
C VAL A 26 9.39 2.36 1.54
N THR A 27 8.70 2.93 0.55
CA THR A 27 7.43 3.67 0.70
C THR A 27 6.37 2.84 1.42
N PHE A 28 6.24 1.55 1.11
CA PHE A 28 5.28 0.65 1.75
C PHE A 28 5.84 -0.14 2.94
N ALA A 29 7.16 -0.18 3.16
CA ALA A 29 7.80 -1.03 4.18
C ALA A 29 7.33 -0.79 5.63
N ARG A 30 6.74 0.36 5.94
CA ARG A 30 6.14 0.70 7.26
C ARG A 30 4.62 0.91 7.21
N ALA A 31 3.98 0.62 6.08
CA ALA A 31 2.58 0.94 5.80
C ALA A 31 1.67 -0.30 5.86
N ASP A 32 1.79 -1.14 6.90
CA ASP A 32 1.20 -2.49 6.94
C ASP A 32 -0.31 -2.54 6.66
N ARG A 33 -1.08 -1.54 7.11
CA ARG A 33 -2.53 -1.43 6.78
C ARG A 33 -2.79 -1.10 5.31
N ALA A 34 -1.93 -0.30 4.67
CA ALA A 34 -2.02 -0.03 3.23
C ALA A 34 -1.58 -1.25 2.41
N ARG A 35 -0.55 -1.98 2.87
CA ARG A 35 -0.11 -3.27 2.30
C ARG A 35 -1.25 -4.29 2.32
N ALA A 36 -1.81 -4.56 3.50
CA ALA A 36 -2.90 -5.53 3.68
C ALA A 36 -4.13 -5.17 2.84
N LEU A 37 -4.50 -3.88 2.80
CA LEU A 37 -5.58 -3.40 1.94
C LEU A 37 -5.26 -3.64 0.46
N LEU A 38 -4.11 -3.20 -0.03
CA LEU A 38 -3.74 -3.35 -1.44
C LEU A 38 -3.69 -4.81 -1.89
N THR A 39 -3.11 -5.70 -1.07
CA THR A 39 -3.10 -7.15 -1.32
C THR A 39 -4.51 -7.68 -1.47
N TYR A 40 -5.40 -7.43 -0.50
CA TYR A 40 -6.79 -7.87 -0.55
C TYR A 40 -7.53 -7.33 -1.78
N LEU A 41 -7.42 -6.02 -2.09
CA LEU A 41 -8.08 -5.43 -3.24
C LEU A 41 -7.66 -6.10 -4.57
N VAL A 42 -6.37 -6.40 -4.74
CA VAL A 42 -5.81 -6.98 -5.97
C VAL A 42 -6.02 -8.50 -6.06
N GLU A 43 -6.03 -9.22 -4.95
CA GLU A 43 -6.31 -10.67 -4.94
C GLU A 43 -7.81 -10.95 -5.16
N THR A 44 -8.70 -10.23 -4.48
CA THR A 44 -10.15 -10.36 -4.66
C THR A 44 -10.59 -9.94 -6.07
N GLU A 45 -9.96 -8.92 -6.68
CA GLU A 45 -10.23 -8.53 -8.06
C GLU A 45 -9.73 -9.58 -9.07
N GLN A 46 -8.50 -10.11 -8.93
CA GLN A 46 -7.99 -11.18 -9.80
C GLN A 46 -8.79 -12.49 -9.69
N ASN A 47 -9.44 -12.76 -8.55
CA ASN A 47 -10.36 -13.87 -8.38
C ASN A 47 -11.73 -13.66 -9.06
N GLY A 48 -11.95 -12.52 -9.71
CA GLY A 48 -13.24 -12.13 -10.31
C GLY A 48 -14.28 -11.64 -9.29
N GLU A 49 -13.90 -11.52 -8.01
CA GLU A 49 -14.80 -11.19 -6.90
C GLU A 49 -14.90 -9.68 -6.62
N ALA A 50 -14.60 -8.82 -7.60
CA ALA A 50 -14.60 -7.35 -7.47
C ALA A 50 -15.92 -6.77 -6.89
N SER A 51 -17.05 -7.48 -7.04
CA SER A 51 -18.35 -7.13 -6.43
C SER A 51 -18.38 -7.22 -4.89
N ARG A 52 -17.41 -7.91 -4.28
CA ARG A 52 -17.18 -8.00 -2.83
C ARG A 52 -16.35 -6.84 -2.27
N LEU A 53 -15.73 -6.03 -3.13
CA LEU A 53 -14.90 -4.87 -2.74
C LEU A 53 -15.75 -3.67 -2.28
N LYS A 54 -16.53 -3.89 -1.22
CA LYS A 54 -17.42 -2.95 -0.55
C LYS A 54 -16.80 -2.52 0.78
N GLY A 55 -17.09 -1.29 1.20
CA GLY A 55 -16.52 -0.72 2.43
C GLY A 55 -16.80 -1.54 3.70
N PHE A 56 -17.95 -2.22 3.77
CA PHE A 56 -18.29 -3.13 4.87
C PHE A 56 -17.41 -4.39 4.88
N THR A 57 -17.38 -5.13 3.76
CA THR A 57 -16.59 -6.37 3.63
C THR A 57 -15.09 -6.13 3.87
N ILE A 58 -14.56 -5.02 3.34
CA ILE A 58 -13.16 -4.61 3.58
C ILE A 58 -12.91 -4.29 5.07
N ALA A 59 -13.90 -3.75 5.80
CA ALA A 59 -13.76 -3.49 7.23
C ALA A 59 -13.63 -4.79 8.04
N GLN A 60 -14.40 -5.81 7.70
CA GLN A 60 -14.31 -7.13 8.32
C GLN A 60 -13.01 -7.84 7.92
N ASP A 61 -12.83 -8.13 6.63
CA ASP A 61 -11.75 -8.99 6.13
C ASP A 61 -10.34 -8.42 6.34
N VAL A 62 -10.17 -7.10 6.20
CA VAL A 62 -8.84 -6.44 6.27
C VAL A 62 -8.58 -5.79 7.62
N PHE A 63 -9.61 -5.23 8.26
CA PHE A 63 -9.45 -4.44 9.49
C PHE A 63 -10.01 -5.11 10.75
N GLY A 64 -10.61 -6.30 10.65
CA GLY A 64 -11.08 -7.09 11.78
C GLY A 64 -12.24 -6.40 12.53
N LYS A 65 -13.15 -5.77 11.80
CA LYS A 65 -14.38 -5.19 12.36
C LYS A 65 -15.50 -6.22 12.44
N ASP A 66 -16.35 -6.06 13.45
CA ASP A 66 -17.52 -6.89 13.73
C ASP A 66 -18.69 -6.57 12.77
N ASP A 67 -19.77 -7.36 12.84
CA ASP A 67 -20.96 -7.17 12.00
C ASP A 67 -21.72 -5.86 12.25
N ASP A 68 -21.58 -5.27 13.45
CA ASP A 68 -22.15 -3.96 13.82
C ASP A 68 -21.42 -2.75 13.17
N PHE A 69 -20.52 -2.99 12.22
CA PHE A 69 -19.76 -1.93 11.54
C PHE A 69 -20.63 -1.09 10.59
N ASP A 70 -20.90 0.16 10.95
CA ASP A 70 -21.50 1.15 10.04
C ASP A 70 -20.43 1.93 9.25
N PRO A 71 -20.33 1.77 7.91
CA PRO A 71 -19.41 2.54 7.06
C PRO A 71 -19.68 4.04 6.99
N ALA A 72 -20.82 4.53 7.49
CA ALA A 72 -21.14 5.96 7.61
C ALA A 72 -20.55 6.57 8.89
N MET A 73 -20.62 5.85 10.02
CA MET A 73 -20.10 6.31 11.32
C MET A 73 -18.60 6.06 11.49
N ASP A 74 -18.07 4.93 10.99
CA ASP A 74 -16.63 4.63 11.03
C ASP A 74 -15.98 4.79 9.64
N ALA A 75 -15.18 5.85 9.52
CA ALA A 75 -14.47 6.19 8.30
C ALA A 75 -13.18 5.37 8.07
N VAL A 76 -12.83 4.37 8.89
CA VAL A 76 -11.53 3.65 8.84
C VAL A 76 -11.15 3.20 7.43
N VAL A 77 -12.06 2.55 6.69
CA VAL A 77 -11.79 2.08 5.32
C VAL A 77 -11.57 3.25 4.35
N ARG A 78 -12.36 4.33 4.49
CA ARG A 78 -12.23 5.55 3.69
C ARG A 78 -10.86 6.21 3.93
N VAL A 79 -10.41 6.27 5.19
CA VAL A 79 -9.12 6.84 5.61
C VAL A 79 -7.94 5.98 5.17
N GLN A 80 -7.98 4.65 5.37
CA GLN A 80 -6.90 3.77 4.92
C GLN A 80 -6.80 3.71 3.39
N ALA A 81 -7.93 3.72 2.68
CA ALA A 81 -7.93 3.85 1.22
C ALA A 81 -7.46 5.25 0.75
N GLY A 82 -7.59 6.29 1.58
CA GLY A 82 -6.95 7.60 1.34
C GLY A 82 -5.43 7.49 1.38
N ARG A 83 -4.89 6.97 2.48
CA ARG A 83 -3.44 6.74 2.68
C ARG A 83 -2.86 5.78 1.64
N LEU A 84 -3.60 4.76 1.22
CA LEU A 84 -3.16 3.85 0.15
C LEU A 84 -2.94 4.61 -1.17
N ARG A 85 -3.86 5.50 -1.56
CA ARG A 85 -3.71 6.32 -2.78
C ARG A 85 -2.53 7.29 -2.68
N GLU A 86 -2.27 7.83 -1.49
CA GLU A 86 -1.10 8.66 -1.19
C GLU A 86 0.20 7.86 -1.34
N HIS A 87 0.33 6.70 -0.68
CA HIS A 87 1.51 5.82 -0.80
C HIS A 87 1.73 5.31 -2.23
N LEU A 88 0.68 4.95 -2.98
CA LEU A 88 0.80 4.59 -4.40
C LEU A 88 1.36 5.76 -5.23
N SER A 89 0.87 6.98 -5.00
CA SER A 89 1.37 8.20 -5.66
C SER A 89 2.85 8.44 -5.35
N THR A 90 3.25 8.36 -4.08
CA THR A 90 4.66 8.49 -3.65
C THR A 90 5.55 7.41 -4.28
N PHE A 91 5.09 6.16 -4.32
CA PHE A 91 5.83 5.06 -4.94
C PHE A 91 6.03 5.29 -6.44
N TYR A 92 4.96 5.50 -7.21
CA TYR A 92 5.05 5.64 -8.68
C TYR A 92 5.74 6.94 -9.14
N ALA A 93 5.80 7.96 -8.28
CA ALA A 93 6.60 9.17 -8.47
C ALA A 93 8.06 9.04 -8.02
N GLY A 94 8.46 7.93 -7.38
CA GLY A 94 9.80 7.69 -6.86
C GLY A 94 10.35 6.31 -7.24
N GLU A 95 10.43 5.39 -6.28
CA GLU A 95 10.96 4.02 -6.45
C GLU A 95 10.32 3.25 -7.63
N GLY A 96 9.04 3.52 -7.88
CA GLY A 96 8.25 2.93 -8.95
C GLY A 96 8.33 3.62 -10.30
N GLN A 97 9.15 4.65 -10.52
CA GLN A 97 9.16 5.41 -11.79
C GLN A 97 9.34 4.54 -13.05
N ASN A 98 10.12 3.45 -12.96
CA ASN A 98 10.40 2.56 -14.10
C ASN A 98 9.47 1.33 -14.20
N GLN A 99 8.43 1.24 -13.36
CA GLN A 99 7.48 0.11 -13.39
C GLN A 99 6.58 0.15 -14.64
N PRO A 100 6.41 -0.95 -15.39
CA PRO A 100 5.59 -0.98 -16.61
C PRO A 100 4.09 -0.92 -16.31
N ILE A 101 3.64 -1.41 -15.13
CA ILE A 101 2.25 -1.35 -14.68
C ILE A 101 2.09 -0.40 -13.51
N GLU A 102 1.15 0.53 -13.65
CA GLU A 102 0.63 1.40 -12.61
C GLU A 102 -0.63 0.77 -11.99
N ILE A 103 -0.60 0.49 -10.69
CA ILE A 103 -1.77 0.08 -9.90
C ILE A 103 -2.37 1.34 -9.27
N SER A 104 -3.65 1.59 -9.56
CA SER A 104 -4.40 2.73 -9.04
C SER A 104 -5.68 2.27 -8.34
N VAL A 105 -6.20 3.06 -7.39
CA VAL A 105 -7.49 2.80 -6.72
C VAL A 105 -8.34 4.06 -6.86
N PRO A 106 -9.34 4.13 -7.75
CA PRO A 106 -10.11 5.35 -7.98
C PRO A 106 -10.90 5.79 -6.75
N LYS A 107 -11.35 7.05 -6.69
CA LYS A 107 -12.27 7.53 -5.63
C LYS A 107 -13.68 7.00 -5.90
N GLY A 108 -14.48 6.82 -4.84
CA GLY A 108 -15.87 6.32 -4.93
C GLY A 108 -16.00 4.79 -5.04
N THR A 109 -14.97 4.08 -5.51
CA THR A 109 -14.86 2.62 -5.49
C THR A 109 -13.65 2.16 -4.67
N TYR A 110 -13.56 0.85 -4.43
CA TYR A 110 -12.39 0.16 -3.92
C TYR A 110 -11.80 -0.84 -4.93
N VAL A 111 -12.45 -1.07 -6.07
CA VAL A 111 -11.91 -1.91 -7.15
C VAL A 111 -10.62 -1.26 -7.70
N PRO A 112 -9.49 -1.98 -7.75
CA PRO A 112 -8.26 -1.46 -8.33
C PRO A 112 -8.37 -1.35 -9.86
N SER A 113 -7.58 -0.45 -10.45
CA SER A 113 -7.47 -0.27 -11.89
C SER A 113 -6.01 -0.25 -12.32
N TYR A 114 -5.69 -1.04 -13.35
CA TYR A 114 -4.32 -1.22 -13.85
C TYR A 114 -4.10 -0.47 -15.15
N ARG A 115 -2.91 0.12 -15.34
CA ARG A 115 -2.56 0.84 -16.56
C ARG A 115 -1.12 0.51 -16.98
N ARG A 116 -0.88 0.25 -18.26
CA ARG A 116 0.50 0.23 -18.81
C ARG A 116 1.02 1.65 -18.93
N ARG A 117 2.24 1.89 -18.46
CA ARG A 117 2.97 3.14 -18.68
C ARG A 117 4.05 2.93 -19.73
N SER A 118 4.05 3.77 -20.76
CA SER A 118 5.16 3.92 -21.71
C SER A 118 6.32 4.61 -20.98
N GLY A 119 7.15 3.80 -20.31
CA GLY A 119 8.23 4.26 -19.41
C GLY A 119 9.50 3.42 -19.49
N ALA A 120 9.69 2.69 -20.59
CA ALA A 120 10.89 1.89 -20.88
C ALA A 120 11.48 2.17 -22.28
N ASP A 121 10.84 3.02 -23.08
CA ASP A 121 11.35 3.53 -24.34
C ASP A 121 12.19 4.79 -24.03
N GLY A 122 13.51 4.68 -24.11
CA GLY A 122 14.43 5.71 -23.63
C GLY A 122 14.62 6.90 -24.57
N GLU A 123 15.09 8.00 -23.97
CA GLU A 123 16.04 8.93 -24.61
C GLU A 123 15.62 9.60 -25.93
N THR A 124 14.44 10.24 -25.98
CA THR A 124 14.23 11.37 -26.90
C THR A 124 14.90 12.63 -26.34
N VAL A 125 16.23 12.73 -26.52
CA VAL A 125 16.98 13.96 -26.28
C VAL A 125 16.28 15.12 -27.01
N PRO A 126 15.87 16.20 -26.33
CA PRO A 126 15.28 17.36 -26.99
C PRO A 126 16.37 18.05 -27.82
N THR A 127 16.40 17.74 -29.12
CA THR A 127 17.42 18.29 -30.02
C THR A 127 17.34 19.81 -30.07
N MET A 128 18.48 20.49 -29.93
CA MET A 128 18.50 21.95 -29.84
C MET A 128 18.27 22.59 -31.22
N ALA A 129 17.03 22.97 -31.49
CA ALA A 129 16.66 23.91 -32.54
C ALA A 129 16.27 25.25 -31.88
N GLY A 130 17.21 26.19 -31.81
CA GLY A 130 16.97 27.52 -31.25
C GLY A 130 16.60 28.55 -32.32
N ALA A 131 15.71 29.49 -31.98
CA ALA A 131 15.66 30.85 -32.52
C ALA A 131 14.67 31.73 -31.71
N ASP A 132 15.22 32.71 -31.00
CA ASP A 132 14.84 34.13 -31.02
C ASP A 132 13.34 34.52 -31.01
N GLY A 133 12.86 35.11 -29.91
CA GLY A 133 11.52 35.74 -29.85
C GLY A 133 11.26 36.50 -28.55
N ALA A 134 11.10 37.83 -28.62
CA ALA A 134 11.04 38.68 -27.44
C ALA A 134 9.66 38.72 -26.74
N GLY A 135 9.65 38.36 -25.45
CA GLY A 135 9.00 39.12 -24.36
C GLY A 135 7.49 39.37 -24.35
N ALA A 136 6.80 38.78 -23.36
CA ALA A 136 5.71 39.45 -22.63
C ALA A 136 5.60 38.90 -21.20
N SER A 137 5.26 39.75 -20.22
CA SER A 137 5.08 39.34 -18.82
C SER A 137 3.67 38.83 -18.54
N ARG A 138 3.56 37.81 -17.69
CA ARG A 138 2.49 37.65 -16.69
C ARG A 138 2.87 36.60 -15.65
N ILE A 139 3.33 37.07 -14.48
CA ILE A 139 3.46 36.25 -13.27
C ILE A 139 2.21 36.49 -12.41
N VAL A 140 1.48 35.42 -12.14
CA VAL A 140 0.49 35.25 -11.07
C VAL A 140 0.55 33.75 -10.73
N ASP A 141 1.38 33.35 -9.78
CA ASP A 141 1.11 33.39 -8.33
C ASP A 141 -0.07 32.51 -7.92
N PHE A 142 0.28 31.31 -7.43
CA PHE A 142 -0.41 30.64 -6.34
C PHE A 142 0.65 29.97 -5.47
N GLY A 143 0.84 30.49 -4.25
CA GLY A 143 2.01 30.21 -3.43
C GLY A 143 2.12 28.78 -2.88
N ASN A 144 3.28 28.15 -3.11
CA ASN A 144 3.72 26.99 -2.34
C ASN A 144 4.61 27.45 -1.18
N SER A 145 4.00 27.80 -0.04
CA SER A 145 4.73 28.28 1.15
C SER A 145 5.35 27.12 1.93
N ALA A 146 6.49 26.63 1.44
CA ALA A 146 7.31 25.66 2.16
C ALA A 146 8.18 26.36 3.23
N ALA A 147 8.18 25.82 4.45
CA ALA A 147 8.92 26.28 5.64
C ALA A 147 8.63 27.74 6.07
N SER A 148 8.21 28.02 7.31
CA SER A 148 8.91 27.58 8.52
C SER A 148 8.05 27.73 9.78
N PHE A 149 7.75 26.61 10.47
CA PHE A 149 7.24 26.67 11.84
C PHE A 149 8.43 26.84 12.81
N ARG A 150 8.92 28.08 12.92
CA ARG A 150 9.73 28.49 14.06
C ARG A 150 8.80 28.66 15.24
N LEU A 151 9.10 28.02 16.37
CA LEU A 151 8.60 28.48 17.66
C LEU A 151 9.74 29.24 18.34
N ASP A 152 9.43 30.40 18.89
CA ASP A 152 10.40 31.22 19.62
C ASP A 152 10.92 30.50 20.87
N SER A 153 12.18 30.80 21.19
CA SER A 153 12.71 30.64 22.54
C SER A 153 12.73 31.99 23.23
N ASP A 154 12.72 31.97 24.57
CA ASP A 154 12.65 33.14 25.45
C ASP A 154 11.30 33.89 25.46
N MET A 155 10.82 34.49 26.56
CA MET A 155 11.40 34.61 27.91
C MET A 155 10.31 34.80 28.98
N ALA A 156 10.35 34.04 30.08
CA ALA A 156 9.79 34.44 31.39
C ALA A 156 10.27 33.53 32.54
N ALA A 157 10.71 34.13 33.65
CA ALA A 157 10.94 33.47 34.94
C ALA A 157 9.58 33.27 35.69
N ALA A 158 9.45 32.59 36.85
CA ALA A 158 10.40 32.34 37.94
C ALA A 158 10.05 31.06 38.75
N PRO A 159 10.86 30.63 39.74
CA PRO A 159 10.82 29.26 40.27
C PRO A 159 10.04 29.11 41.60
N LEU A 160 9.69 27.86 41.95
CA LEU A 160 9.93 27.36 43.32
C LEU A 160 10.02 25.82 43.41
N ALA A 161 10.61 25.38 44.52
CA ALA A 161 11.00 24.03 44.92
C ALA A 161 10.06 22.84 44.61
N ALA A 162 10.66 21.72 44.17
CA ALA A 162 10.62 20.45 44.93
C ALA A 162 11.76 19.48 44.51
N THR A 163 12.28 18.71 45.46
CA THR A 163 13.21 17.58 45.22
C THR A 163 12.40 16.33 44.80
N ARG A 164 12.97 15.25 44.20
CA ARG A 164 13.72 14.21 44.93
C ARG A 164 14.06 12.97 44.05
N LYS A 165 15.33 12.49 44.14
CA LYS A 165 15.87 11.15 43.75
C LYS A 165 15.82 10.76 42.24
N LEU A 166 16.75 10.03 41.60
CA LEU A 166 17.69 8.91 41.97
C LEU A 166 17.00 7.52 41.95
N ALA A 167 17.40 6.48 41.19
CA ALA A 167 18.52 6.25 40.25
C ALA A 167 17.98 5.65 38.91
N LYS A 168 18.57 4.73 38.11
CA LYS A 168 19.74 3.83 38.18
C LYS A 168 20.25 3.42 36.76
N THR A 169 21.43 3.93 36.38
CA THR A 169 22.61 3.22 35.83
C THR A 169 22.47 2.07 34.79
N GLU A 170 23.09 2.30 33.61
CA GLU A 170 23.80 1.36 32.68
C GLU A 170 23.05 0.19 32.00
N GLY A 171 23.49 -0.15 30.78
CA GLY A 171 22.92 -1.27 30.00
C GLY A 171 23.27 -1.30 28.50
N SER A 172 24.50 -0.97 28.09
CA SER A 172 24.93 -1.08 26.69
C SER A 172 25.58 -2.43 26.42
N SER A 173 24.85 -3.36 25.80
CA SER A 173 25.42 -4.57 25.19
C SER A 173 24.45 -5.22 24.18
N ALA A 174 24.87 -5.25 22.91
CA ALA A 174 24.47 -6.15 21.82
C ALA A 174 23.11 -6.90 21.89
N GLN A 175 22.22 -6.55 20.95
CA GLN A 175 21.47 -7.56 20.20
C GLN A 175 21.54 -7.26 18.70
N GLU A 176 22.53 -7.85 18.02
CA GLU A 176 22.30 -8.32 16.67
C GLU A 176 21.28 -9.46 16.73
N THR A 177 20.05 -9.21 16.29
CA THR A 177 19.07 -10.28 16.05
C THR A 177 18.22 -9.93 14.82
N LEU A 178 18.79 -10.30 13.68
CA LEU A 178 18.19 -10.60 12.38
C LEU A 178 16.66 -10.42 12.27
N LEU A 179 16.25 -9.46 11.44
CA LEU A 179 14.99 -9.39 10.68
C LEU A 179 13.70 -9.81 11.45
N SER A 180 13.06 -8.83 12.09
CA SER A 180 11.93 -9.05 13.01
C SER A 180 10.68 -9.69 12.34
N PRO A 181 10.01 -10.67 12.99
CA PRO A 181 9.25 -11.71 12.27
C PRO A 181 7.75 -11.40 12.08
N PHE A 182 7.39 -10.26 11.48
CA PHE A 182 5.99 -9.84 11.38
C PHE A 182 5.18 -10.51 10.25
N ILE A 183 5.82 -10.90 9.14
CA ILE A 183 5.11 -11.38 7.92
C ILE A 183 4.51 -12.79 8.06
N VAL A 184 5.09 -13.65 8.90
CA VAL A 184 4.87 -15.12 8.81
C VAL A 184 3.60 -15.60 9.56
N ARG A 185 2.95 -14.76 10.38
CA ARG A 185 1.94 -15.22 11.35
C ARG A 185 0.56 -15.56 10.76
N ASN A 186 0.13 -14.89 9.69
CA ASN A 186 -1.18 -15.14 9.07
C ASN A 186 -1.11 -16.16 7.92
N VAL A 187 -0.06 -16.12 7.09
CA VAL A 187 0.14 -17.06 5.96
C VAL A 187 0.10 -18.53 6.43
N LYS A 188 0.73 -18.83 7.57
CA LYS A 188 0.69 -20.17 8.18
C LYS A 188 -0.71 -20.64 8.61
N ARG A 189 -1.62 -19.72 8.96
CA ARG A 189 -3.00 -20.08 9.37
C ARG A 189 -3.86 -20.45 8.16
N PHE A 190 -3.73 -19.72 7.04
CA PHE A 190 -4.40 -20.07 5.79
C PHE A 190 -3.88 -21.41 5.20
N TRP A 191 -2.57 -21.64 5.21
CA TRP A 191 -2.00 -22.94 4.80
C TRP A 191 -2.46 -24.10 5.69
N LEU A 192 -2.59 -23.89 7.00
CA LEU A 192 -3.13 -24.92 7.91
C LEU A 192 -4.61 -25.24 7.59
N ALA A 193 -5.43 -24.20 7.38
CA ALA A 193 -6.84 -24.38 7.02
C ALA A 193 -7.01 -25.14 5.69
N LEU A 194 -6.23 -24.77 4.66
CA LEU A 194 -6.23 -25.45 3.37
C LEU A 194 -5.84 -26.94 3.49
N ALA A 195 -4.80 -27.25 4.27
CA ALA A 195 -4.37 -28.62 4.52
C ALA A 195 -5.44 -29.45 5.25
N ILE A 196 -6.14 -28.87 6.23
CA ILE A 196 -7.25 -29.52 6.93
C ILE A 196 -8.42 -29.80 5.98
N ILE A 197 -8.79 -28.86 5.11
CA ILE A 197 -9.87 -29.05 4.12
C ILE A 197 -9.53 -30.19 3.16
N VAL A 198 -8.30 -30.23 2.63
CA VAL A 198 -7.86 -31.33 1.75
C VAL A 198 -7.89 -32.68 2.46
N LEU A 199 -7.46 -32.75 3.72
CA LEU A 199 -7.48 -33.99 4.52
C LEU A 199 -8.90 -34.46 4.85
N LEU A 200 -9.84 -33.54 5.11
CA LEU A 200 -11.24 -33.90 5.31
C LEU A 200 -11.88 -34.42 4.01
N LEU A 201 -11.61 -33.78 2.87
CA LEU A 201 -12.13 -34.20 1.58
C LEU A 201 -11.62 -35.59 1.15
N THR A 202 -10.34 -35.91 1.38
CA THR A 202 -9.81 -37.24 1.05
C THR A 202 -10.37 -38.33 1.97
N VAL A 203 -10.58 -38.06 3.26
CA VAL A 203 -11.25 -39.00 4.18
C VAL A 203 -12.71 -39.23 3.78
N ILE A 204 -13.44 -38.18 3.39
CA ILE A 204 -14.83 -38.30 2.92
C ILE A 204 -14.91 -39.13 1.62
N LEU A 205 -14.03 -38.87 0.65
CA LEU A 205 -13.95 -39.65 -0.60
C LEU A 205 -13.61 -41.12 -0.33
N PHE A 206 -12.69 -41.41 0.59
CA PHE A 206 -12.34 -42.77 0.98
C PHE A 206 -13.51 -43.51 1.65
N LEU A 207 -14.25 -42.85 2.56
CA LEU A 207 -15.44 -43.42 3.20
C LEU A 207 -16.58 -43.68 2.22
N VAL A 208 -16.75 -42.82 1.20
CA VAL A 208 -17.74 -43.03 0.12
C VAL A 208 -17.35 -44.20 -0.79
N TRP A 209 -16.05 -44.50 -0.95
CA TRP A 209 -15.56 -45.60 -1.79
C TRP A 209 -15.45 -46.96 -1.05
N GLN A 210 -15.63 -46.98 0.27
CA GLN A 210 -15.68 -48.21 1.09
C GLN A 210 -17.11 -48.73 1.35
N ARG A 211 -18.13 -48.22 0.64
CA ARG A 211 -19.55 -48.52 0.87
C ARG A 211 -20.29 -48.95 -0.39
#